data_AF-A0A2G6NEW6-F1
#
_entry.id   AF-A0A2G6NEW6-F1
#
_cell.length_a   1.000
_cell.length_b   1.000
_cell.length_c   1.000
_cell.angle_alpha   90.00
_cell.angle_beta   90.00
_cell.angle_gamma   90.00
#
_symmetry.space_group_name_H-M   'P 1'
#
loop_
_entity.id
_entity.type
_entity.pdbx_description
1 polymer ?
#
loop_
_entity_poly.entity_id
_entity_poly.type
_entity_poly.pdbx_seq_one_letter_code
_entity_poly.pdbx_strand_id
1 'polypeptide(L)'
;MTESGDLFDDDDFSAFMDPAEEKQVVQALRGLLYSAESLTEQIPGRFLTLQAEDEEYDELVQLYEQIDLPPDTSAILLTPSAYRDTVETTSSLFFWDDTPPEDLFILVIADPTLEETLIHITLTHQSLSGIDVYKADRKFLDYSYTSVRDCLIEVNKIIWLFLKPKKTVWSVAQIEQYTENWLFRGAFRGQFVDLPVHGEFNYLFSPDRVGRTPVETCVRALSMLVRYEYEGLEDLIDTVNDLQMDLDISGLLVTRDGIEKQALEMEQELLSFIALSMDQWVTVLAAVDGVTWPTDRTGIEYSSAMEATARALYQSYTGHLPPEGFRPYT
;
A
#
# COMPACT_ATOMS: atom_id res chain seq x y z
N MET A 1 19.30 -8.97 -60.01
CA MET A 1 19.62 -7.79 -59.20
C MET A 1 18.68 -7.86 -58.00
N THR A 2 18.81 -8.83 -57.08
CA THR A 2 19.90 -9.17 -56.13
C THR A 2 20.30 -8.01 -55.23
N GLU A 3 19.78 -8.03 -54.00
CA GLU A 3 20.45 -7.92 -52.68
C GLU A 3 19.29 -7.97 -51.65
N SER A 4 18.99 -9.06 -50.94
CA SER A 4 19.72 -9.79 -49.88
C SER A 4 20.33 -8.87 -48.83
N GLY A 5 19.57 -8.67 -47.75
CA GLY A 5 20.03 -8.14 -46.48
C GLY A 5 19.38 -8.96 -45.37
N ASP A 6 19.83 -10.21 -45.25
CA ASP A 6 19.69 -11.01 -44.02
C ASP A 6 20.42 -10.26 -42.91
N LEU A 7 19.69 -9.88 -41.86
CA LEU A 7 20.22 -9.32 -40.62
C LEU A 7 19.25 -9.68 -39.47
N PHE A 8 18.99 -10.97 -39.32
CA PHE A 8 18.57 -11.58 -38.06
C PHE A 8 19.22 -12.96 -38.02
N ASP A 9 20.45 -12.99 -37.53
CA ASP A 9 20.99 -14.23 -36.96
C ASP A 9 20.15 -14.49 -35.69
N ASP A 10 19.29 -15.51 -35.79
CA ASP A 10 18.41 -16.04 -34.74
C ASP A 10 19.18 -16.86 -33.67
N ASP A 11 20.49 -16.63 -33.53
CA ASP A 11 21.35 -17.37 -32.62
C ASP A 11 22.15 -16.40 -31.74
N ASP A 12 21.52 -15.84 -30.69
CA ASP A 12 22.20 -15.72 -29.38
C ASP A 12 21.31 -15.26 -28.21
N PHE A 13 21.45 -16.00 -27.10
CA PHE A 13 21.07 -15.70 -25.72
C PHE A 13 19.58 -15.60 -25.31
N SER A 14 18.91 -16.75 -25.30
CA SER A 14 18.32 -17.21 -24.02
C SER A 14 18.75 -18.65 -23.81
N ALA A 15 19.76 -18.89 -22.97
CA ALA A 15 19.96 -20.22 -22.42
C ALA A 15 18.68 -20.55 -21.65
N PHE A 16 17.81 -21.36 -22.25
CA PHE A 16 16.65 -21.89 -21.55
C PHE A 16 17.21 -22.62 -20.34
N MET A 17 16.91 -22.07 -19.16
CA MET A 17 17.24 -22.67 -17.86
C MET A 17 16.78 -24.13 -17.87
N ASP A 18 17.53 -25.04 -17.25
CA ASP A 18 17.08 -26.43 -17.15
C ASP A 18 15.70 -26.44 -16.48
N PRO A 19 14.67 -27.13 -17.02
CA PRO A 19 13.38 -27.26 -16.34
C PRO A 19 13.47 -27.72 -14.87
N ALA A 20 14.54 -28.43 -14.50
CA ALA A 20 14.82 -28.78 -13.10
C ALA A 20 15.24 -27.56 -12.26
N GLU A 21 16.03 -26.65 -12.82
CA GLU A 21 16.44 -25.38 -12.20
C GLU A 21 15.26 -24.41 -12.09
N GLU A 22 14.44 -24.27 -13.13
CA GLU A 22 13.21 -23.43 -13.08
C GLU A 22 12.30 -23.84 -11.93
N LYS A 23 12.14 -25.16 -11.76
CA LYS A 23 11.32 -25.70 -10.68
C LYS A 23 11.92 -25.38 -9.31
N GLN A 24 13.24 -25.40 -9.16
CA GLN A 24 13.90 -25.01 -7.92
C GLN A 24 13.70 -23.53 -7.61
N VAL A 25 13.79 -22.64 -8.62
CA VAL A 25 13.48 -21.21 -8.48
C VAL A 25 12.05 -21.02 -7.98
N VAL A 26 11.06 -21.64 -8.62
CA VAL A 26 9.66 -21.48 -8.20
C VAL A 26 9.46 -22.01 -6.78
N GLN A 27 10.06 -23.14 -6.43
CA GLN A 27 10.00 -23.68 -5.07
C GLN A 27 10.64 -22.74 -4.04
N ALA A 28 11.76 -22.10 -4.38
CA ALA A 28 12.41 -21.10 -3.55
C ALA A 28 11.52 -19.89 -3.30
N LEU A 29 10.97 -19.30 -4.36
CA LEU A 29 10.09 -18.13 -4.30
C LEU A 29 8.81 -18.42 -3.52
N ARG A 30 8.23 -19.61 -3.71
CA ARG A 30 7.11 -20.07 -2.89
C ARG A 30 7.51 -20.28 -1.44
N GLY A 31 8.67 -20.87 -1.18
CA GLY A 31 9.20 -21.04 0.17
C GLY A 31 9.31 -19.71 0.91
N LEU A 32 9.75 -18.66 0.21
CA LEU A 32 9.77 -17.30 0.74
C LEU A 32 8.35 -16.80 1.08
N LEU A 33 7.40 -16.91 0.15
CA LEU A 33 6.00 -16.57 0.39
C LEU A 33 5.41 -17.33 1.59
N TYR A 34 5.65 -18.64 1.68
CA TYR A 34 5.21 -19.48 2.79
C TYR A 34 5.84 -19.09 4.12
N SER A 35 7.11 -18.69 4.13
CA SER A 35 7.78 -18.28 5.36
C SER A 35 7.17 -17.03 6.00
N ALA A 36 6.57 -16.15 5.19
CA ALA A 36 5.83 -14.98 5.66
C ALA A 36 4.30 -15.12 5.47
N GLU A 37 3.77 -16.33 5.27
CA GLU A 37 2.35 -16.57 5.00
C GLU A 37 1.48 -15.96 6.09
N SER A 38 1.77 -16.29 7.36
CA SER A 38 1.03 -15.76 8.51
C SER A 38 0.99 -14.22 8.59
N LEU A 39 1.97 -13.52 8.02
CA LEU A 39 2.00 -12.05 7.98
C LEU A 39 1.27 -11.52 6.75
N THR A 40 1.54 -12.11 5.57
CA THR A 40 0.86 -11.70 4.32
C THR A 40 -0.64 -12.00 4.34
N GLU A 41 -1.09 -13.04 5.06
CA GLU A 41 -2.51 -13.33 5.32
C GLU A 41 -3.20 -12.24 6.15
N GLN A 42 -2.44 -11.47 6.96
CA GLN A 42 -2.99 -10.36 7.74
C GLN A 42 -3.12 -9.08 6.92
N ILE A 43 -2.42 -8.98 5.79
CA ILE A 43 -2.40 -7.80 4.91
C ILE A 43 -2.59 -8.18 3.42
N PRO A 44 -3.65 -8.93 3.06
CA PRO A 44 -3.84 -9.37 1.69
C PRO A 44 -4.04 -8.18 0.75
N GLY A 45 -3.49 -8.27 -0.45
CA GLY A 45 -3.42 -7.18 -1.44
C GLY A 45 -2.44 -6.06 -1.07
N ARG A 46 -1.48 -6.32 -0.18
CA ARG A 46 -0.31 -5.48 0.08
C ARG A 46 0.94 -6.35 -0.01
N PHE A 47 2.09 -5.72 -0.23
CA PHE A 47 3.36 -6.39 -0.05
C PHE A 47 3.92 -6.13 1.34
N LEU A 48 4.45 -7.18 1.95
CA LEU A 48 5.22 -7.13 3.19
C LEU A 48 6.68 -6.81 2.87
N THR A 49 7.19 -5.72 3.41
CA THR A 49 8.62 -5.40 3.36
C THR A 49 9.32 -6.10 4.54
N LEU A 50 10.26 -7.02 4.28
CA LEU A 50 10.87 -7.82 5.36
C LEU A 50 11.83 -7.01 6.24
N GLN A 51 12.53 -6.04 5.66
CA GLN A 51 13.43 -5.11 6.34
C GLN A 51 13.66 -3.94 5.38
N ALA A 52 13.90 -2.74 5.87
CA ALA A 52 14.37 -1.63 5.06
C ALA A 52 15.30 -0.76 5.91
N GLU A 53 16.42 -0.34 5.35
CA GLU A 53 17.29 0.69 5.92
C GLU A 53 16.81 2.08 5.46
N ASP A 54 17.17 3.13 6.20
CA ASP A 54 16.76 4.51 5.90
C ASP A 54 17.14 4.95 4.47
N GLU A 55 18.27 4.45 3.96
CA GLU A 55 18.77 4.74 2.61
C GLU A 55 17.91 4.13 1.50
N GLU A 56 17.03 3.18 1.81
CA GLU A 56 16.16 2.47 0.87
C GLU A 56 14.73 3.04 0.83
N TYR A 57 14.45 4.06 1.65
CA TYR A 57 13.10 4.57 1.87
C TYR A 57 12.52 5.24 0.62
N ASP A 58 13.33 6.00 -0.12
CA ASP A 58 12.87 6.71 -1.32
C ASP A 58 12.43 5.73 -2.43
N GLU A 59 13.21 4.67 -2.65
CA GLU A 59 12.84 3.57 -3.56
C GLU A 59 11.61 2.82 -3.04
N LEU A 60 11.53 2.54 -1.74
CA LEU A 60 10.37 1.88 -1.15
C LEU A 60 9.08 2.68 -1.36
N VAL A 61 9.13 4.01 -1.19
CA VAL A 61 8.01 4.91 -1.50
C VAL A 61 7.62 4.77 -2.98
N GLN A 62 8.57 4.80 -3.91
CA GLN A 62 8.27 4.62 -5.34
C GLN A 62 7.61 3.27 -5.66
N LEU A 63 7.97 2.20 -4.95
CA LEU A 63 7.32 0.89 -5.10
C LEU A 63 5.88 0.92 -4.60
N TYR A 64 5.61 1.49 -3.42
CA TYR A 64 4.24 1.67 -2.93
C TYR A 64 3.40 2.57 -3.85
N GLU A 65 4.01 3.58 -4.48
CA GLU A 65 3.35 4.43 -5.46
C GLU A 65 2.95 3.65 -6.71
N GLN A 66 3.85 2.81 -7.22
CA GLN A 66 3.66 2.23 -8.54
C GLN A 66 3.01 0.86 -8.52
N ILE A 67 3.02 0.13 -7.41
CA ILE A 67 2.52 -1.26 -7.38
C ILE A 67 1.11 -1.31 -6.79
N ASP A 68 0.14 -1.63 -7.64
CA ASP A 68 -1.24 -1.86 -7.28
C ASP A 68 -1.59 -3.35 -7.31
N LEU A 69 -2.01 -3.88 -6.17
CA LEU A 69 -2.24 -5.31 -5.96
C LEU A 69 -3.74 -5.62 -5.82
N PRO A 70 -4.26 -6.65 -6.50
CA PRO A 70 -5.59 -7.17 -6.24
C PRO A 70 -5.73 -7.66 -4.78
N PRO A 71 -6.95 -7.65 -4.20
CA PRO A 71 -7.17 -7.89 -2.78
C PRO A 71 -6.88 -9.32 -2.33
N ASP A 72 -6.82 -10.28 -3.25
CA ASP A 72 -6.59 -11.69 -2.93
C ASP A 72 -5.11 -12.10 -3.07
N THR A 73 -4.19 -11.17 -3.35
CA THR A 73 -2.77 -11.52 -3.54
C THR A 73 -1.97 -11.43 -2.24
N SER A 74 -1.02 -12.35 -2.07
CA SER A 74 0.08 -12.24 -1.11
C SER A 74 1.32 -11.74 -1.83
N ALA A 75 2.03 -10.79 -1.23
CA ALA A 75 3.26 -10.28 -1.80
C ALA A 75 4.33 -10.03 -0.73
N ILE A 76 5.59 -10.25 -1.09
CA ILE A 76 6.75 -9.97 -0.25
C ILE A 76 7.75 -9.17 -1.06
N LEU A 77 8.21 -8.08 -0.47
CA LEU A 77 9.32 -7.28 -0.95
C LEU A 77 10.57 -7.59 -0.11
N LEU A 78 11.58 -8.12 -0.78
CA LEU A 78 12.96 -8.16 -0.31
C LEU A 78 13.65 -6.89 -0.78
N THR A 79 14.11 -6.08 0.17
CA THR A 79 14.99 -4.94 -0.06
C THR A 79 16.44 -5.42 -0.16
N PRO A 80 17.37 -4.57 -0.62
CA PRO A 80 18.78 -4.90 -0.63
C PRO A 80 19.31 -5.29 0.76
N SER A 81 18.92 -4.57 1.82
CA SER A 81 19.27 -4.87 3.21
C SER A 81 18.74 -6.23 3.66
N ALA A 82 17.44 -6.50 3.46
CA ALA A 82 16.84 -7.80 3.78
C ALA A 82 17.54 -8.93 3.03
N TYR A 83 17.87 -8.70 1.76
CA TYR A 83 18.52 -9.68 0.92
C TYR A 83 19.93 -10.01 1.43
N ARG A 84 20.76 -9.03 1.80
CA ARG A 84 22.09 -9.27 2.41
C ARG A 84 22.01 -10.19 3.63
N ASP A 85 21.05 -9.95 4.52
CA ASP A 85 20.85 -10.74 5.73
C ASP A 85 20.30 -12.16 5.44
N THR A 86 19.50 -12.28 4.37
CA THR A 86 18.89 -13.56 3.95
C THR A 86 19.87 -14.44 3.15
N VAL A 87 20.82 -13.85 2.43
CA VAL A 87 21.85 -14.56 1.63
C VAL A 87 22.83 -15.32 2.50
N GLU A 88 23.12 -14.85 3.72
CA GLU A 88 23.97 -15.62 4.65
C GLU A 88 23.34 -16.98 5.03
N THR A 89 22.03 -17.15 4.87
CA THR A 89 21.31 -18.40 5.16
C THR A 89 20.80 -19.16 3.94
N THR A 90 20.69 -18.53 2.76
CA THR A 90 20.00 -19.12 1.60
C THR A 90 20.66 -18.86 0.24
N SER A 91 21.99 -18.72 0.20
CA SER A 91 22.81 -18.32 -0.97
C SER A 91 22.59 -19.13 -2.27
N SER A 92 21.80 -20.20 -2.26
CA SER A 92 21.45 -21.02 -3.43
C SER A 92 20.08 -20.72 -4.06
N LEU A 93 19.26 -19.80 -3.50
CA LEU A 93 17.88 -19.59 -3.98
C LEU A 93 17.79 -18.62 -5.18
N PHE A 94 18.77 -17.74 -5.34
CA PHE A 94 18.80 -16.75 -6.42
C PHE A 94 20.09 -16.96 -7.21
N PHE A 95 19.95 -17.52 -8.41
CA PHE A 95 21.00 -17.96 -9.33
C PHE A 95 21.81 -16.78 -9.92
N TRP A 96 22.33 -15.92 -9.06
CA TRP A 96 23.37 -15.00 -9.45
C TRP A 96 24.68 -15.80 -9.36
N ASP A 97 25.26 -16.11 -10.53
CA ASP A 97 26.62 -16.67 -10.60
C ASP A 97 27.67 -15.71 -10.00
N ASP A 98 27.30 -14.43 -9.87
CA ASP A 98 28.07 -13.33 -9.29
C ASP A 98 27.44 -12.79 -7.99
N THR A 99 28.17 -11.92 -7.29
CA THR A 99 27.61 -11.17 -6.15
C THR A 99 26.43 -10.32 -6.66
N PRO A 100 25.22 -10.50 -6.10
CA PRO A 100 24.02 -9.80 -6.55
C PRO A 100 24.18 -8.28 -6.40
N PRO A 101 23.48 -7.47 -7.22
CA PRO A 101 23.58 -6.02 -7.15
C PRO A 101 23.32 -5.49 -5.75
N GLU A 102 24.10 -4.49 -5.32
CA GLU A 102 23.96 -3.88 -3.99
C GLU A 102 22.63 -3.14 -3.80
N ASP A 103 21.93 -2.82 -4.89
CA ASP A 103 20.67 -2.10 -4.96
C ASP A 103 19.48 -3.00 -5.38
N LEU A 104 19.63 -4.32 -5.23
CA LEU A 104 18.64 -5.29 -5.68
C LEU A 104 17.37 -5.30 -4.80
N PHE A 105 16.23 -4.97 -5.39
CA PHE A 105 14.90 -5.24 -4.84
C PHE A 105 14.28 -6.44 -5.54
N ILE A 106 13.68 -7.35 -4.77
CA ILE A 106 12.93 -8.49 -5.29
C ILE A 106 11.51 -8.45 -4.74
N LEU A 107 10.52 -8.40 -5.63
CA LEU A 107 9.11 -8.51 -5.27
C LEU A 107 8.55 -9.82 -5.79
N VAL A 108 8.01 -10.63 -4.88
CA VAL A 108 7.33 -11.89 -5.19
C VAL A 108 5.86 -11.74 -4.90
N ILE A 109 5.01 -12.04 -5.88
CA ILE A 109 3.56 -11.88 -5.79
C ILE A 109 2.89 -13.18 -6.23
N ALA A 110 1.94 -13.66 -5.46
CA ALA A 110 1.08 -14.76 -5.85
C ALA A 110 -0.35 -14.55 -5.34
N ASP A 111 -1.31 -15.20 -5.97
CA ASP A 111 -2.62 -15.41 -5.35
C ASP A 111 -2.59 -16.83 -4.75
N PRO A 112 -2.71 -16.99 -3.42
CA PRO A 112 -2.62 -18.30 -2.76
C PRO A 112 -3.74 -19.25 -3.21
N THR A 113 -4.84 -18.74 -3.76
CA THR A 113 -5.93 -19.54 -4.34
C THR A 113 -5.68 -19.93 -5.78
N LEU A 114 -4.84 -19.17 -6.50
CA LEU A 114 -4.35 -19.50 -7.84
C LEU A 114 -2.97 -20.14 -7.71
N GLU A 115 -2.94 -21.34 -7.13
CA GLU A 115 -1.71 -22.10 -6.83
C GLU A 115 -0.75 -22.20 -8.02
N GLU A 116 -1.19 -22.02 -9.26
CA GLU A 116 -0.36 -22.13 -10.45
C GLU A 116 0.44 -20.88 -10.80
N THR A 117 0.04 -19.67 -10.40
CA THR A 117 0.63 -18.42 -10.92
C THR A 117 1.48 -17.69 -9.87
N LEU A 118 2.71 -17.36 -10.23
CA LEU A 118 3.63 -16.57 -9.41
C LEU A 118 4.29 -15.52 -10.29
N ILE A 119 4.37 -14.29 -9.81
CA ILE A 119 5.09 -13.18 -10.46
C ILE A 119 6.31 -12.85 -9.60
N HIS A 120 7.46 -12.77 -10.25
CA HIS A 120 8.72 -12.38 -9.65
C HIS A 120 9.23 -11.14 -10.37
N ILE A 121 9.55 -10.08 -9.63
CA ILE A 121 10.02 -8.82 -10.17
C ILE A 121 11.38 -8.54 -9.55
N THR A 122 12.36 -8.27 -10.39
CA THR A 122 13.73 -7.90 -10.03
C THR A 122 13.96 -6.45 -10.45
N LEU A 123 14.35 -5.60 -9.51
CA LEU A 123 14.61 -4.18 -9.76
C LEU A 123 16.03 -3.83 -9.30
N THR A 124 16.81 -3.23 -10.19
CA THR A 124 18.19 -2.80 -9.96
C THR A 124 18.59 -1.77 -11.01
N HIS A 125 19.43 -0.81 -10.63
CA HIS A 125 20.03 0.18 -11.53
C HIS A 125 21.37 -0.28 -12.11
N GLN A 126 21.94 -1.38 -11.61
CA GLN A 126 23.25 -1.89 -12.02
C GLN A 126 23.16 -2.89 -13.19
N SER A 127 21.99 -3.47 -13.43
CA SER A 127 21.75 -4.44 -14.51
C SER A 127 20.32 -4.34 -15.07
N LEU A 128 19.88 -5.32 -15.85
CA LEU A 128 18.51 -5.34 -16.37
C LEU A 128 17.53 -5.63 -15.24
N SER A 129 16.54 -4.74 -15.07
CA SER A 129 15.36 -5.03 -14.27
C SER A 129 14.43 -5.96 -15.06
N GLY A 130 13.64 -6.79 -14.37
CA GLY A 130 12.83 -7.79 -15.06
C GLY A 130 11.58 -8.23 -14.32
N ILE A 131 10.68 -8.84 -15.07
CA ILE A 131 9.42 -9.41 -14.59
C ILE A 131 9.30 -10.82 -15.17
N ASP A 132 9.34 -11.81 -14.29
CA ASP A 132 9.12 -13.20 -14.62
C ASP A 132 7.72 -13.62 -14.20
N VAL A 133 6.99 -14.26 -15.11
CA VAL A 133 5.70 -14.88 -14.79
C VAL A 133 5.86 -16.38 -14.87
N TYR A 134 5.56 -17.06 -13.78
CA TYR A 134 5.57 -18.51 -13.69
C TYR A 134 4.15 -19.07 -13.71
N LYS A 135 3.97 -20.18 -14.43
CA LYS A 135 2.73 -20.97 -14.42
C LYS A 135 3.03 -22.45 -14.25
N ALA A 136 2.38 -23.09 -13.26
CA ALA A 136 2.55 -24.50 -12.96
C ALA A 136 4.04 -24.90 -12.84
N ASP A 137 4.79 -24.10 -12.07
CA ASP A 137 6.22 -24.27 -11.78
C ASP A 137 7.17 -24.17 -12.98
N ARG A 138 6.75 -23.47 -14.04
CA ARG A 138 7.60 -23.19 -15.21
C ARG A 138 7.56 -21.73 -15.58
N LYS A 139 8.65 -21.22 -16.14
CA LYS A 139 8.68 -19.85 -16.67
C LYS A 139 7.73 -19.77 -17.86
N PHE A 140 6.71 -18.94 -17.73
CA PHE A 140 5.70 -18.72 -18.77
C PHE A 140 6.05 -17.50 -19.61
N LEU A 141 6.50 -16.42 -18.98
CA LEU A 141 6.95 -15.19 -19.63
C LEU A 141 8.16 -14.60 -18.91
N ASP A 142 8.96 -13.88 -19.68
CA ASP A 142 10.15 -13.15 -19.28
C ASP A 142 10.08 -11.75 -19.92
N TYR A 143 10.15 -10.71 -19.10
CA TYR A 143 10.27 -9.35 -19.56
C TYR A 143 11.53 -8.73 -18.95
N SER A 144 12.41 -8.19 -19.79
CA SER A 144 13.62 -7.51 -19.38
C SER A 144 13.59 -6.04 -19.80
N TYR A 145 14.05 -5.16 -18.91
CA TYR A 145 13.99 -3.71 -19.05
C TYR A 145 15.35 -3.09 -18.75
N THR A 146 15.72 -2.07 -19.52
CA THR A 146 16.98 -1.34 -19.32
C THR A 146 16.95 -0.34 -18.17
N SER A 147 15.79 -0.14 -17.53
CA SER A 147 15.65 0.73 -16.36
C SER A 147 14.56 0.24 -15.40
N VAL A 148 14.74 0.53 -14.11
CA VAL A 148 13.73 0.29 -13.06
C VAL A 148 12.42 0.99 -13.41
N ARG A 149 12.49 2.23 -13.91
CA ARG A 149 11.33 3.02 -14.29
C ARG A 149 10.49 2.35 -15.38
N ASP A 150 11.13 1.88 -16.45
CA ASP A 150 10.42 1.22 -17.55
C ASP A 150 9.80 -0.10 -17.10
N CYS A 151 10.50 -0.82 -16.20
CA CYS A 151 9.96 -2.02 -15.57
C CYS A 151 8.68 -1.71 -14.77
N LEU A 152 8.73 -0.73 -13.86
CA LEU A 152 7.60 -0.38 -12.99
C LEU A 152 6.35 0.11 -13.75
N ILE A 153 6.53 0.78 -14.90
CA ILE A 153 5.41 1.17 -15.78
C ILE A 153 4.59 -0.04 -16.26
N GLU A 154 5.24 -1.19 -16.47
CA GLU A 154 4.59 -2.42 -16.95
C GLU A 154 4.15 -3.36 -15.83
N VAL A 155 4.75 -3.26 -14.64
CA VAL A 155 4.45 -4.13 -13.48
C VAL A 155 2.95 -4.23 -13.20
N ASN A 156 2.25 -3.09 -13.07
CA ASN A 156 0.80 -3.12 -12.80
C ASN A 156 0.02 -3.85 -13.88
N LYS A 157 0.34 -3.60 -15.16
CA LYS A 157 -0.38 -4.25 -16.26
C LYS A 157 -0.22 -5.76 -16.19
N ILE A 158 0.98 -6.24 -15.86
CA ILE A 158 1.29 -7.67 -15.74
C ILE A 158 0.60 -8.27 -14.51
N ILE A 159 0.69 -7.63 -13.34
CA ILE A 159 -0.03 -8.06 -12.11
C ILE A 159 -1.51 -8.24 -12.42
N TRP A 160 -2.16 -7.24 -13.00
CA TRP A 160 -3.60 -7.28 -13.28
C TRP A 160 -3.97 -8.19 -14.46
N LEU A 161 -3.05 -8.51 -15.36
CA LEU A 161 -3.30 -9.50 -16.41
C LEU A 161 -3.35 -10.92 -15.85
N PHE A 162 -2.49 -11.23 -14.87
CA PHE A 162 -2.30 -12.60 -14.38
C PHE A 162 -3.00 -12.90 -13.06
N LEU A 163 -3.12 -11.91 -12.17
CA LEU A 163 -3.61 -12.08 -10.80
C LEU A 163 -4.94 -11.38 -10.54
N LYS A 164 -5.54 -10.73 -11.54
CA LYS A 164 -6.90 -10.21 -11.40
C LYS A 164 -7.87 -11.36 -11.09
N PRO A 165 -8.70 -11.24 -10.03
CA PRO A 165 -9.69 -12.26 -9.72
C PRO A 165 -10.58 -12.57 -10.92
N LYS A 166 -10.69 -13.85 -11.28
CA LYS A 166 -11.46 -14.31 -12.45
C LYS A 166 -12.97 -14.12 -12.29
N LYS A 167 -13.46 -13.91 -11.07
CA LYS A 167 -14.87 -13.63 -10.80
C LYS A 167 -15.22 -12.25 -11.36
N THR A 168 -16.29 -12.16 -12.15
CA THR A 168 -16.77 -10.91 -12.75
C THR A 168 -17.30 -9.90 -11.72
N VAL A 169 -17.54 -10.32 -10.48
CA VAL A 169 -18.01 -9.48 -9.38
C VAL A 169 -17.20 -9.79 -8.13
N TRP A 170 -16.52 -8.78 -7.61
CA TRP A 170 -15.83 -8.85 -6.32
C TRP A 170 -16.85 -8.79 -5.19
N SER A 171 -16.55 -9.48 -4.09
CA SER A 171 -17.33 -9.38 -2.86
C SER A 171 -17.15 -7.99 -2.21
N VAL A 172 -18.09 -7.62 -1.34
CA VAL A 172 -17.98 -6.39 -0.53
C VAL A 172 -16.67 -6.37 0.26
N ALA A 173 -16.28 -7.50 0.87
CA ALA A 173 -15.04 -7.60 1.63
C ALA A 173 -13.79 -7.35 0.77
N GLN A 174 -13.77 -7.84 -0.47
CA GLN A 174 -12.66 -7.62 -1.41
C GLN A 174 -12.55 -6.15 -1.84
N ILE A 175 -13.68 -5.49 -2.10
CA ILE A 175 -13.73 -4.05 -2.42
C ILE A 175 -13.28 -3.21 -1.22
N GLU A 176 -13.73 -3.57 -0.01
CA GLU A 176 -13.26 -2.94 1.22
C GLU A 176 -11.74 -3.10 1.36
N GLN A 177 -11.23 -4.33 1.33
CA GLN A 177 -9.79 -4.61 1.42
C GLN A 177 -8.98 -3.81 0.39
N TYR A 178 -9.39 -3.84 -0.88
CA TYR A 178 -8.68 -3.13 -1.95
C TYR A 178 -8.65 -1.61 -1.73
N THR A 179 -9.78 -1.03 -1.34
CA THR A 179 -9.86 0.41 -1.05
C THR A 179 -8.99 0.79 0.14
N GLU A 180 -8.98 -0.04 1.17
CA GLU A 180 -8.20 0.20 2.40
C GLU A 180 -6.69 0.05 2.16
N ASN A 181 -6.30 -0.86 1.26
CA ASN A 181 -4.91 -0.97 0.80
C ASN A 181 -4.49 0.26 -0.02
N TRP A 182 -5.37 0.77 -0.88
CA TRP A 182 -5.12 2.01 -1.61
C TRP A 182 -5.00 3.22 -0.68
N LEU A 183 -5.85 3.31 0.35
CA LEU A 183 -5.76 4.32 1.41
C LEU A 183 -4.42 4.26 2.14
N PHE A 184 -3.99 3.06 2.55
CA PHE A 184 -2.67 2.86 3.17
C PHE A 184 -1.53 3.35 2.27
N ARG A 185 -1.55 3.00 0.97
CA ARG A 185 -0.51 3.41 0.01
C ARG A 185 -0.42 4.92 -0.12
N GLY A 186 -1.56 5.59 -0.28
CA GLY A 186 -1.56 7.05 -0.42
C GLY A 186 -1.22 7.78 0.86
N ALA A 187 -1.57 7.22 2.02
CA ALA A 187 -1.18 7.77 3.32
C ALA A 187 0.32 7.60 3.58
N PHE A 188 0.91 6.43 3.29
CA PHE A 188 2.36 6.19 3.36
C PHE A 188 3.15 7.22 2.53
N ARG A 189 2.60 7.61 1.38
CA ARG A 189 3.19 8.59 0.47
C ARG A 189 2.85 10.05 0.78
N GLY A 190 1.84 10.30 1.62
CA GLY A 190 1.27 11.62 1.86
C GLY A 190 0.51 12.25 0.67
N GLN A 191 0.15 11.48 -0.37
CA GLN A 191 -0.62 11.97 -1.52
C GLN A 191 -1.33 10.83 -2.27
N PHE A 192 -2.48 11.17 -2.86
CA PHE A 192 -3.33 10.22 -3.61
C PHE A 192 -3.43 10.54 -5.10
N VAL A 193 -3.04 11.75 -5.50
CA VAL A 193 -3.05 12.16 -6.91
C VAL A 193 -2.09 11.26 -7.71
N ASP A 194 -2.56 10.82 -8.87
CA ASP A 194 -1.86 9.89 -9.77
C ASP A 194 -1.55 8.50 -9.18
N LEU A 195 -2.03 8.17 -7.97
CA LEU A 195 -1.86 6.85 -7.39
C LEU A 195 -2.71 5.83 -8.17
N PRO A 196 -2.11 4.77 -8.77
CA PRO A 196 -2.84 3.80 -9.56
C PRO A 196 -3.98 3.16 -8.78
N VAL A 197 -5.17 3.16 -9.38
CA VAL A 197 -6.39 2.63 -8.79
C VAL A 197 -7.38 2.18 -9.85
N HIS A 198 -8.00 1.03 -9.60
CA HIS A 198 -9.18 0.55 -10.32
C HIS A 198 -10.44 1.06 -9.62
N GLY A 199 -10.91 2.25 -10.03
CA GLY A 199 -12.07 2.92 -9.41
C GLY A 199 -13.36 2.08 -9.43
N GLU A 200 -13.49 1.13 -10.36
CA GLU A 200 -14.63 0.20 -10.39
C GLU A 200 -14.65 -0.80 -9.22
N PHE A 201 -13.53 -0.99 -8.53
CA PHE A 201 -13.36 -1.89 -7.39
C PHE A 201 -13.06 -1.14 -6.08
N ASN A 202 -13.17 0.18 -6.07
CA ASN A 202 -12.87 1.02 -4.92
C ASN A 202 -14.16 1.70 -4.39
N TYR A 203 -14.47 1.55 -3.10
CA TYR A 203 -15.72 2.06 -2.54
C TYR A 203 -15.79 3.60 -2.45
N LEU A 204 -14.66 4.30 -2.50
CA LEU A 204 -14.66 5.77 -2.56
C LEU A 204 -15.06 6.27 -3.95
N PHE A 205 -14.80 5.47 -4.98
CA PHE A 205 -15.19 5.78 -6.36
C PHE A 205 -16.61 5.28 -6.65
N SER A 206 -16.97 4.11 -6.12
CA SER A 206 -18.28 3.47 -6.32
C SER A 206 -18.91 2.97 -5.01
N PRO A 207 -19.46 3.86 -4.16
CA PRO A 207 -20.02 3.51 -2.83
C PRO A 207 -21.15 2.46 -2.87
N ASP A 208 -21.93 2.46 -3.95
CA ASP A 208 -23.04 1.54 -4.19
C ASP A 208 -22.59 0.07 -4.24
N ARG A 209 -21.34 -0.19 -4.63
CA ARG A 209 -20.77 -1.54 -4.68
C ARG A 209 -20.63 -2.21 -3.32
N VAL A 210 -20.56 -1.42 -2.26
CA VAL A 210 -20.57 -1.90 -0.87
C VAL A 210 -21.87 -1.58 -0.14
N GLY A 211 -22.89 -1.11 -0.88
CA GLY A 211 -24.21 -0.77 -0.32
C GLY A 211 -24.18 0.42 0.64
N ARG A 212 -23.26 1.37 0.44
CA ARG A 212 -23.11 2.55 1.29
C ARG A 212 -23.38 3.85 0.55
N THR A 213 -23.70 4.89 1.32
CA THR A 213 -23.77 6.26 0.82
C THR A 213 -22.36 6.86 0.69
N PRO A 214 -22.19 7.93 -0.12
CA PRO A 214 -20.93 8.67 -0.18
C PRO A 214 -20.47 9.19 1.20
N VAL A 215 -21.40 9.60 2.07
CA VAL A 215 -21.06 10.07 3.42
C VAL A 215 -20.42 8.96 4.23
N GLU A 216 -21.04 7.77 4.24
CA GLU A 216 -20.55 6.61 4.99
C GLU A 216 -19.17 6.14 4.52
N THR A 217 -18.94 6.12 3.20
CA THR A 217 -17.64 5.73 2.64
C THR A 217 -16.55 6.76 2.93
N CYS A 218 -16.87 8.06 2.84
CA CYS A 218 -15.93 9.12 3.15
C CYS A 218 -15.50 9.07 4.63
N VAL A 219 -16.44 9.04 5.58
CA VAL A 219 -16.07 9.04 7.00
C VAL A 219 -15.35 7.76 7.44
N ARG A 220 -15.64 6.61 6.81
CA ARG A 220 -14.86 5.38 7.00
C ARG A 220 -13.41 5.58 6.57
N ALA A 221 -13.19 6.13 5.37
CA ALA A 221 -11.83 6.39 4.88
C ALA A 221 -11.07 7.38 5.78
N LEU A 222 -11.70 8.48 6.20
CA LEU A 222 -11.06 9.46 7.09
C LEU A 222 -10.68 8.85 8.44
N SER A 223 -11.56 8.02 9.02
CA SER A 223 -11.25 7.30 10.26
C SER A 223 -10.01 6.42 10.12
N MET A 224 -9.85 5.77 8.96
CA MET A 224 -8.67 4.94 8.70
C MET A 224 -7.40 5.74 8.47
N LEU A 225 -7.49 6.87 7.75
CA LEU A 225 -6.34 7.72 7.47
C LEU A 225 -5.80 8.36 8.75
N VAL A 226 -6.67 8.87 9.64
CA VAL A 226 -6.24 9.40 10.94
C VAL A 226 -5.59 8.30 11.80
N ARG A 227 -6.16 7.08 11.80
CA ARG A 227 -5.56 5.93 12.51
C ARG A 227 -4.22 5.48 11.95
N TYR A 228 -4.00 5.72 10.67
CA TYR A 228 -2.75 5.41 10.02
C TYR A 228 -1.68 6.45 10.36
N GLU A 229 -2.07 7.72 10.40
CA GLU A 229 -1.17 8.83 10.68
C GLU A 229 -0.66 8.84 12.13
N TYR A 230 -1.47 8.37 13.08
CA TYR A 230 -1.11 8.36 14.50
C TYR A 230 -1.26 6.96 15.10
N GLU A 231 -0.16 6.36 15.56
CA GLU A 231 -0.13 4.99 16.09
C GLU A 231 -0.85 4.88 17.44
N GLY A 232 -0.88 5.98 18.22
CA GLY A 232 -1.51 6.01 19.52
C GLY A 232 -1.76 7.40 20.10
N LEU A 233 -2.19 7.43 21.36
CA LEU A 233 -2.47 8.66 22.08
C LEU A 233 -1.23 9.54 22.28
N GLU A 234 -0.05 8.95 22.48
CA GLU A 234 1.18 9.73 22.66
C GLU A 234 1.53 10.50 21.39
N ASP A 235 1.55 9.84 20.23
CA ASP A 235 1.83 10.50 18.95
C ASP A 235 0.86 11.65 18.66
N LEU A 236 -0.42 11.46 18.99
CA LEU A 236 -1.41 12.53 18.89
C LEU A 236 -1.10 13.71 19.82
N ILE A 237 -0.72 13.44 21.07
CA ILE A 237 -0.37 14.46 22.06
C ILE A 237 0.90 15.21 21.62
N ASP A 238 1.91 14.49 21.15
CA ASP A 238 3.15 15.10 20.68
C ASP A 238 2.88 15.97 19.45
N THR A 239 2.14 15.47 18.47
CA THR A 239 1.83 16.23 17.25
C THR A 239 0.98 17.47 17.53
N VAL A 240 -0.04 17.39 18.40
CA VAL A 240 -0.86 18.57 18.72
C VAL A 240 -0.03 19.63 19.45
N ASN A 241 0.85 19.22 20.36
CA ASN A 241 1.73 20.13 21.09
C ASN A 241 2.77 20.78 20.18
N ASP A 242 3.39 20.01 19.28
CA ASP A 242 4.33 20.53 18.30
C ASP A 242 3.65 21.58 17.40
N LEU A 243 2.46 21.27 16.89
CA LEU A 243 1.68 22.20 16.07
C LEU A 243 1.32 23.48 16.83
N GLN A 244 0.92 23.37 18.09
CA GLN A 244 0.61 24.54 18.92
C GLN A 244 1.83 25.41 19.19
N MET A 245 2.98 24.79 19.41
CA MET A 245 4.25 25.50 19.60
C MET A 245 4.68 26.22 18.33
N ASP A 246 4.55 25.57 17.18
CA ASP A 246 4.89 26.15 15.87
C ASP A 246 3.97 27.32 15.48
N LEU A 247 2.69 27.24 15.86
CA LEU A 247 1.68 28.22 15.49
C LEU A 247 1.36 29.27 16.58
N ASP A 248 1.95 29.16 17.77
CA ASP A 248 1.75 30.06 18.93
C ASP A 248 0.26 30.27 19.28
N ILE A 249 -0.54 29.19 19.27
CA ILE A 249 -2.02 29.28 19.30
C ILE A 249 -2.61 29.46 20.70
N SER A 250 -2.22 28.62 21.67
CA SER A 250 -2.97 28.52 22.95
C SER A 250 -2.11 28.52 24.22
N GLY A 251 -0.82 28.18 24.11
CA GLY A 251 0.04 27.93 25.28
C GLY A 251 -0.43 26.76 26.17
N LEU A 252 -1.50 26.05 25.80
CA LEU A 252 -2.05 24.90 26.51
C LEU A 252 -1.41 23.62 25.99
N LEU A 253 -0.44 23.08 26.72
CA LEU A 253 0.12 21.76 26.40
C LEU A 253 -0.86 20.67 26.80
N VAL A 254 -1.29 19.87 25.83
CA VAL A 254 -2.06 18.65 26.05
C VAL A 254 -1.15 17.63 26.73
N THR A 255 -1.65 16.96 27.77
CA THR A 255 -0.88 15.95 28.51
C THR A 255 -1.72 14.71 28.75
N ARG A 256 -1.08 13.54 28.81
CA ARG A 256 -1.73 12.27 29.17
C ARG A 256 -2.50 12.38 30.49
N ASP A 257 -1.88 12.92 31.54
CA ASP A 257 -2.50 13.10 32.85
C ASP A 257 -3.76 13.99 32.79
N GLY A 258 -3.74 15.01 31.94
CA GLY A 258 -4.91 15.85 31.70
C GLY A 258 -6.06 15.12 31.00
N ILE A 259 -5.75 14.32 29.97
CA ILE A 259 -6.73 13.48 29.28
C ILE A 259 -7.31 12.42 30.24
N GLU A 260 -6.47 11.73 31.02
CA GLU A 260 -6.91 10.73 32.01
C GLU A 260 -7.78 11.34 33.12
N LYS A 261 -7.51 12.59 33.50
CA LYS A 261 -8.32 13.37 34.45
C LYS A 261 -9.53 14.04 33.82
N GLN A 262 -9.78 13.84 32.53
CA GLN A 262 -10.88 14.46 31.77
C GLN A 262 -10.88 15.99 31.92
N ALA A 263 -9.70 16.59 31.81
CA ALA A 263 -9.53 18.03 31.83
C ALA A 263 -10.12 18.62 30.53
N LEU A 264 -11.31 19.22 30.65
CA LEU A 264 -12.14 19.65 29.51
C LEU A 264 -11.37 20.39 28.41
N GLU A 265 -10.51 21.34 28.77
CA GLU A 265 -9.74 22.13 27.79
C GLU A 265 -8.78 21.26 26.96
N MET A 266 -8.11 20.29 27.59
CA MET A 266 -7.20 19.37 26.90
C MET A 266 -7.96 18.34 26.05
N GLU A 267 -9.10 17.86 26.54
CA GLU A 267 -9.94 16.95 25.76
C GLU A 267 -10.52 17.65 24.52
N GLN A 268 -10.97 18.90 24.66
CA GLN A 268 -11.46 19.71 23.55
C GLN A 268 -10.37 20.00 22.53
N GLU A 269 -9.16 20.28 22.99
CA GLU A 269 -8.03 20.55 22.11
C GLU A 269 -7.64 19.31 21.30
N LEU A 270 -7.47 18.16 21.96
CA LEU A 270 -7.15 16.90 21.29
C LEU A 270 -8.25 16.50 20.29
N LEU A 271 -9.51 16.68 20.67
CA LEU A 271 -10.65 16.36 19.80
C LEU A 271 -10.77 17.35 18.63
N SER A 272 -10.41 18.62 18.81
CA SER A 272 -10.31 19.62 17.74
C SER A 272 -9.18 19.28 16.77
N PHE A 273 -8.05 18.80 17.28
CA PHE A 273 -6.94 18.32 16.47
C PHE A 273 -7.35 17.12 15.60
N ILE A 274 -8.04 16.13 16.15
CA ILE A 274 -8.59 15.00 15.37
C ILE A 274 -9.50 15.49 14.24
N ALA A 275 -10.38 16.46 14.52
CA ALA A 275 -11.25 17.05 13.51
C ALA A 275 -10.45 17.78 12.41
N LEU A 276 -9.40 18.52 12.80
CA LEU A 276 -8.48 19.17 11.85
C LEU A 276 -7.77 18.15 10.95
N SER A 277 -7.24 17.06 11.50
CA SER A 277 -6.60 16.00 10.70
C SER A 277 -7.58 15.37 9.71
N MET A 278 -8.84 15.15 10.13
CA MET A 278 -9.88 14.69 9.20
C MET A 278 -10.10 15.69 8.05
N ASP A 279 -10.18 16.99 8.33
CA ASP A 279 -10.37 18.03 7.29
C ASP A 279 -9.17 18.14 6.33
N GLN A 280 -7.95 17.90 6.82
CA GLN A 280 -6.76 17.79 5.98
C GLN A 280 -6.88 16.63 4.99
N TRP A 281 -7.24 15.43 5.46
CA TRP A 281 -7.45 14.27 4.58
C TRP A 281 -8.61 14.46 3.60
N VAL A 282 -9.67 15.16 4.02
CA VAL A 282 -10.75 15.57 3.11
C VAL A 282 -10.20 16.42 1.97
N THR A 283 -9.30 17.35 2.26
CA THR A 283 -8.68 18.21 1.24
C THR A 283 -7.84 17.38 0.27
N VAL A 284 -7.03 16.45 0.78
CA VAL A 284 -6.19 15.58 -0.04
C VAL A 284 -7.04 14.67 -0.93
N LEU A 285 -8.02 13.97 -0.37
CA LEU A 285 -8.90 13.06 -1.13
C LEU A 285 -9.78 13.83 -2.14
N ALA A 286 -10.16 15.08 -1.84
CA ALA A 286 -10.98 15.90 -2.74
C ALA A 286 -10.24 16.31 -4.02
N ALA A 287 -8.91 16.23 -4.03
CA ALA A 287 -8.09 16.45 -5.21
C ALA A 287 -8.01 15.21 -6.13
N VAL A 288 -8.56 14.06 -5.72
CA VAL A 288 -8.51 12.82 -6.50
C VAL A 288 -9.72 12.75 -7.43
N ASP A 289 -9.44 12.73 -8.74
CA ASP A 289 -10.47 12.59 -9.76
C ASP A 289 -11.23 11.26 -9.62
N GLY A 290 -12.56 11.32 -9.67
CA GLY A 290 -13.44 10.15 -9.62
C GLY A 290 -13.86 9.69 -8.23
N VAL A 291 -13.28 10.24 -7.15
CA VAL A 291 -13.81 10.02 -5.79
C VAL A 291 -15.22 10.61 -5.70
N THR A 292 -16.18 9.78 -5.28
CA THR A 292 -17.57 10.17 -5.12
C THR A 292 -17.78 10.82 -3.75
N TRP A 293 -18.00 12.13 -3.77
CA TRP A 293 -18.29 12.91 -2.57
C TRP A 293 -19.80 13.08 -2.32
N PRO A 294 -20.21 13.30 -1.05
CA PRO A 294 -21.55 13.78 -0.73
C PRO A 294 -21.88 15.06 -1.49
N THR A 295 -23.11 15.17 -1.98
CA THR A 295 -23.55 16.36 -2.76
C THR A 295 -23.58 17.63 -1.90
N ASP A 296 -23.91 17.51 -0.62
CA ASP A 296 -23.92 18.61 0.33
C ASP A 296 -22.96 18.34 1.50
N ARG A 297 -21.73 18.83 1.36
CA ARG A 297 -20.69 18.77 2.41
C ARG A 297 -20.87 19.82 3.51
N THR A 298 -21.90 20.66 3.41
CA THR A 298 -22.28 21.61 4.45
C THR A 298 -23.55 21.19 5.19
N GLY A 299 -24.18 20.10 4.73
CA GLY A 299 -25.43 19.59 5.25
C GLY A 299 -25.27 18.95 6.63
N ILE A 300 -26.38 18.94 7.38
CA ILE A 300 -26.45 18.38 8.74
C ILE A 300 -26.02 16.91 8.77
N GLU A 301 -26.36 16.14 7.72
CA GLU A 301 -25.98 14.73 7.61
C GLU A 301 -24.46 14.56 7.59
N TYR A 302 -23.77 15.34 6.75
CA TYR A 302 -22.32 15.28 6.62
C TYR A 302 -21.63 15.77 7.91
N SER A 303 -22.03 16.92 8.45
CA SER A 303 -21.42 17.46 9.66
C SER A 303 -21.63 16.56 10.89
N SER A 304 -22.81 15.95 11.02
CA SER A 304 -23.09 14.97 12.09
C SER A 304 -22.24 13.71 11.94
N ALA A 305 -22.00 13.23 10.72
CA ALA A 305 -21.17 12.05 10.47
C ALA A 305 -19.68 12.31 10.76
N MET A 306 -19.19 13.50 10.41
CA MET A 306 -17.82 13.94 10.72
C MET A 306 -17.63 14.08 12.24
N GLU A 307 -18.57 14.73 12.95
CA GLU A 307 -18.53 14.88 14.40
C GLU A 307 -18.55 13.51 15.10
N ALA A 308 -19.47 12.62 14.70
CA ALA A 308 -19.56 11.27 15.25
C ALA A 308 -18.26 10.48 15.05
N THR A 309 -17.62 10.63 13.89
CA THR A 309 -16.37 9.94 13.57
C THR A 309 -15.20 10.49 14.38
N ALA A 310 -15.04 11.82 14.50
CA ALA A 310 -14.01 12.42 15.35
C ALA A 310 -14.15 11.97 16.81
N ARG A 311 -15.39 11.93 17.32
CA ARG A 311 -15.72 11.45 18.67
C ARG A 311 -15.38 9.97 18.85
N ALA A 312 -15.63 9.13 17.85
CA ALA A 312 -15.27 7.71 17.88
C ALA A 312 -13.75 7.48 17.84
N LEU A 313 -13.01 8.29 17.05
CA LEU A 313 -11.55 8.27 17.03
C LEU A 313 -10.97 8.64 18.40
N TYR A 314 -11.42 9.76 18.97
CA TYR A 314 -11.02 10.17 20.33
C TYR A 314 -11.22 9.05 21.34
N GLN A 315 -12.40 8.43 21.34
CA GLN A 315 -12.69 7.33 22.25
C GLN A 315 -11.76 6.14 22.03
N SER A 316 -11.37 5.86 20.79
CA SER A 316 -10.45 4.76 20.50
C SER A 316 -9.01 5.01 20.96
N TYR A 317 -8.56 6.27 20.97
CA TYR A 317 -7.22 6.63 21.46
C TYR A 317 -7.15 6.75 22.98
N THR A 318 -8.20 7.32 23.60
CA THR A 318 -8.20 7.65 25.03
C THR A 318 -8.84 6.57 25.90
N GLY A 319 -9.72 5.73 25.33
CA GLY A 319 -10.58 4.83 26.10
C GLY A 319 -11.73 5.55 26.84
N HIS A 320 -11.90 6.86 26.66
CA HIS A 320 -12.88 7.69 27.33
C HIS A 320 -13.95 8.22 26.37
N LEU A 321 -15.13 8.53 26.90
CA LEU A 321 -16.13 9.24 26.10
C LEU A 321 -15.68 10.70 25.92
N PRO A 322 -15.83 11.28 24.72
CA PRO A 322 -15.47 12.67 24.49
C PRO A 322 -16.43 13.62 25.24
N PRO A 323 -15.96 14.83 25.60
CA PRO A 323 -16.75 15.81 26.32
C PRO A 323 -18.06 16.15 25.59
N GLU A 324 -19.11 16.42 26.37
CA GLU A 324 -20.41 16.82 25.81
C GLU A 324 -20.31 18.19 25.13
N GLY A 325 -21.05 18.37 24.02
CA GLY A 325 -21.19 19.67 23.35
C GLY A 325 -20.07 20.03 22.36
N PHE A 326 -19.11 19.15 22.10
CA PHE A 326 -18.14 19.34 21.02
C PHE A 326 -18.83 19.34 19.65
N ARG A 327 -18.70 20.44 18.90
CA ARG A 327 -19.30 20.63 17.56
C ARG A 327 -18.37 21.46 16.66
N PRO A 328 -17.37 20.84 16.02
CA PRO A 328 -16.37 21.56 15.21
C PRO A 328 -16.92 21.94 13.83
N TYR A 329 -18.03 21.32 13.40
CA TYR A 329 -18.61 21.44 12.06
C TYR A 329 -19.96 22.18 12.03
N THR A 330 -20.29 22.97 13.05
CA THR A 330 -21.57 23.74 13.14
C THR A 330 -21.45 25.21 12.86
#